data_AF-A0A7J3TV58-F1
#
_entry.id   AF-A0A7J3TV58-F1
#
_cell.length_a   1.000
_cell.length_b   1.000
_cell.length_c   1.000
_cell.angle_alpha   90.00
_cell.angle_beta   90.00
_cell.angle_gamma   90.00
#
_symmetry.space_group_name_H-M   'P 1'
#
loop_
_entity.id
_entity.type
_entity.pdbx_description
1 polymer ?
#
loop_
_entity_poly.entity_id
_entity_poly.type
_entity_poly.pdbx_seq_one_letter_code
_entity_poly.pdbx_strand_id
1 'polypeptide(L)'
;MVDMKPIHRFLLFAIGMWIMAESIVALILINPPTGIWQIVRFIRIVIGAVLLVEARRVRLNFLLSKKEDSKVDLKYVIAYIDLLDFIGIWLIVDGVGTAVMGYEYPILIWQLIRAVRAVVGLSLALGVHLLWFKVFGTMEGGAAGRT
;
A
#
# COMPACT_ATOMS: atom_id res chain seq x y z
N MET A 1 2.03 -21.43 -0.93
CA MET A 1 1.94 -20.57 -2.13
C MET A 1 0.78 -19.60 -1.92
N VAL A 2 1.03 -18.30 -1.67
CA VAL A 2 -0.05 -17.32 -1.45
C VAL A 2 -0.54 -16.87 -2.81
N ASP A 3 -1.56 -17.55 -3.32
CA ASP A 3 -2.14 -17.22 -4.62
C ASP A 3 -2.96 -15.93 -4.49
N MET A 4 -2.31 -14.78 -4.73
CA MET A 4 -3.02 -13.50 -4.75
C MET A 4 -3.93 -13.47 -5.98
N LYS A 5 -5.23 -13.65 -5.72
CA LYS A 5 -6.29 -13.55 -6.73
C LYS A 5 -6.11 -12.25 -7.53
N PRO A 6 -6.36 -12.25 -8.85
CA PRO A 6 -6.21 -11.06 -9.70
C PRO A 6 -7.01 -9.86 -9.21
N ILE A 7 -8.18 -10.10 -8.61
CA ILE A 7 -9.02 -9.08 -7.94
C ILE A 7 -8.25 -8.35 -6.84
N HIS A 8 -7.43 -9.06 -6.07
CA HIS A 8 -6.67 -8.49 -4.97
C HIS A 8 -5.56 -7.56 -5.46
N ARG A 9 -4.92 -7.93 -6.58
CA ARG A 9 -3.89 -7.10 -7.24
C ARG A 9 -4.48 -5.82 -7.78
N PHE A 10 -5.62 -5.94 -8.46
CA PHE A 10 -6.34 -4.78 -8.97
C PHE A 10 -6.74 -3.84 -7.83
N LEU A 11 -7.21 -4.38 -6.70
CA LEU A 11 -7.57 -3.60 -5.53
C LEU A 11 -6.38 -2.81 -4.98
N LEU A 12 -5.22 -3.45 -4.79
CA LEU A 12 -4.03 -2.78 -4.27
C LEU A 12 -3.45 -1.75 -5.24
N PHE A 13 -3.48 -2.05 -6.54
CA PHE A 13 -3.11 -1.09 -7.57
C PHE A 13 -4.05 0.12 -7.56
N ALA A 14 -5.36 -0.11 -7.50
CA ALA A 14 -6.36 0.95 -7.41
C ALA A 14 -6.18 1.78 -6.14
N ILE A 15 -5.88 1.15 -5.00
CA ILE A 15 -5.57 1.84 -3.74
C ILE A 15 -4.31 2.71 -3.90
N GLY A 16 -3.21 2.16 -4.45
CA GLY A 16 -1.98 2.90 -4.68
C GLY A 16 -2.19 4.12 -5.60
N MET A 17 -2.92 3.91 -6.70
CA MET A 17 -3.28 4.98 -7.63
C MET A 17 -4.19 6.03 -6.99
N TRP A 18 -5.14 5.61 -6.15
CA TRP A 18 -6.01 6.53 -5.41
C TRP A 18 -5.21 7.38 -4.42
N ILE A 19 -4.31 6.78 -3.65
CA ILE A 19 -3.42 7.49 -2.70
C ILE A 19 -2.58 8.52 -3.46
N MET A 20 -2.01 8.13 -4.60
CA MET A 20 -1.21 9.02 -5.43
C MET A 20 -2.03 10.18 -5.98
N ALA A 21 -3.19 9.90 -6.58
CA ALA A 21 -4.06 10.92 -7.17
C ALA A 21 -4.56 11.91 -6.11
N GLU A 22 -5.00 11.41 -4.95
CA GLU A 22 -5.42 12.23 -3.81
C GLU A 22 -4.31 13.18 -3.37
N SER A 23 -3.10 12.65 -3.17
CA SER A 23 -1.95 13.46 -2.80
C SER A 23 -1.60 14.52 -3.84
N ILE A 24 -1.64 14.20 -5.13
CA ILE A 24 -1.35 15.18 -6.19
C ILE A 24 -2.41 16.29 -6.21
N VAL A 25 -3.70 15.93 -6.12
CA VAL A 25 -4.79 16.91 -6.01
C VAL A 25 -4.59 17.79 -4.79
N ALA A 26 -4.17 17.22 -3.66
CA ALA A 26 -3.88 17.95 -2.44
C ALA A 26 -2.67 18.89 -2.58
N LEU A 27 -1.65 18.52 -3.35
CA LEU A 27 -0.49 19.39 -3.59
C LEU A 27 -0.93 20.63 -4.38
N ILE A 28 -1.74 20.43 -5.42
CA ILE A 28 -2.26 21.49 -6.29
C ILE A 28 -3.24 22.39 -5.54
N LEU A 29 -4.20 21.79 -4.83
CA LEU A 29 -5.18 22.50 -4.01
C LEU A 29 -4.59 22.77 -2.63
N ILE A 30 -3.84 23.87 -2.51
CA ILE A 30 -3.20 24.30 -1.26
C ILE A 30 -4.21 24.30 -0.10
N ASN A 31 -5.41 24.86 -0.35
CA ASN A 31 -6.56 24.86 0.57
C ASN A 31 -7.76 24.15 -0.08
N PRO A 32 -7.90 22.82 0.09
CA PRO A 32 -8.99 22.08 -0.49
C PRO A 32 -10.33 22.37 0.23
N PRO A 33 -11.48 22.31 -0.47
CA PRO A 33 -12.80 22.50 0.14
C PRO A 33 -13.02 21.52 1.28
N THR A 34 -13.32 22.04 2.48
CA THR A 34 -13.36 21.26 3.73
C THR A 34 -14.34 20.09 3.70
N GLY A 35 -15.53 20.26 3.12
CA GLY A 35 -16.55 19.21 3.07
C GLY A 35 -16.11 17.96 2.29
N ILE A 36 -15.62 18.14 1.07
CA ILE A 36 -15.13 17.02 0.23
C ILE A 36 -13.88 16.42 0.87
N TRP A 37 -13.01 17.25 1.44
CA TRP A 37 -11.75 16.80 2.01
C TRP A 37 -11.92 15.98 3.30
N GLN A 38 -12.97 16.24 4.09
CA GLN A 38 -13.34 15.38 5.21
C GLN A 38 -13.67 13.97 4.75
N ILE A 39 -14.49 13.81 3.69
CA ILE A 39 -14.83 12.50 3.13
C ILE A 39 -13.56 11.77 2.67
N VAL A 40 -12.67 12.47 1.98
CA VAL A 40 -11.38 11.92 1.53
C VAL A 40 -10.54 11.44 2.72
N ARG A 41 -10.46 12.20 3.81
CA ARG A 41 -9.74 11.80 5.03
C ARG A 41 -10.37 10.56 5.69
N PHE A 42 -11.70 10.44 5.71
CA PHE A 42 -12.37 9.24 6.20
C PHE A 42 -12.07 8.01 5.33
N ILE A 43 -12.13 8.15 4.01
CA ILE A 43 -11.77 7.08 3.08
C ILE A 43 -10.32 6.63 3.32
N ARG A 44 -9.42 7.57 3.63
CA ARG A 44 -8.02 7.27 3.96
C ARG A 44 -7.88 6.34 5.17
N ILE A 45 -8.65 6.58 6.24
CA ILE A 45 -8.67 5.73 7.43
C ILE A 45 -9.16 4.32 7.07
N VAL A 46 -10.23 4.23 6.28
CA VAL A 46 -10.81 2.95 5.84
C VAL A 46 -9.80 2.16 4.99
N ILE A 47 -9.15 2.82 4.02
CA ILE A 47 -8.11 2.20 3.21
C ILE A 47 -6.94 1.73 4.08
N GLY A 48 -6.50 2.55 5.04
CA GLY A 48 -5.45 2.15 5.97
C GLY A 48 -5.81 0.89 6.75
N ALA A 49 -7.05 0.79 7.25
CA ALA A 49 -7.53 -0.40 7.93
C ALA A 49 -7.56 -1.63 7.02
N VAL A 50 -7.98 -1.48 5.77
CA VAL A 50 -7.98 -2.56 4.76
C VAL A 50 -6.56 -3.05 4.50
N LEU A 51 -5.57 -2.15 4.36
CA LEU A 51 -4.17 -2.52 4.17
C LEU A 51 -3.61 -3.31 5.37
N LEU A 52 -3.95 -2.93 6.60
CA LEU A 52 -3.54 -3.67 7.80
C LEU A 52 -4.17 -5.05 7.89
N VAL A 53 -5.46 -5.17 7.55
CA VAL A 53 -6.14 -6.47 7.49
C VAL A 53 -5.46 -7.37 6.46
N GLU A 54 -5.09 -6.83 5.30
CA GLU A 54 -4.41 -7.60 4.28
C GLU A 54 -2.99 -7.99 4.70
N ALA A 55 -2.22 -7.08 5.32
CA ALA A 55 -0.91 -7.39 5.88
C ALA A 55 -1.00 -8.55 6.88
N ARG A 56 -2.00 -8.51 7.77
CA ARG A 56 -2.29 -9.58 8.74
C ARG A 56 -2.63 -10.90 8.04
N ARG A 57 -3.47 -10.86 7.00
CA ARG A 57 -3.89 -12.02 6.22
C ARG A 57 -2.71 -12.69 5.52
N VAL A 58 -1.86 -11.89 4.86
CA VAL A 58 -0.65 -12.37 4.18
C VAL A 58 0.33 -12.97 5.19
N ARG A 59 0.53 -12.33 6.35
CA ARG A 59 1.36 -12.87 7.44
C ARG A 59 0.85 -14.22 7.94
N LEU A 60 -0.45 -14.37 8.18
CA LEU A 60 -1.05 -15.63 8.64
C LEU A 60 -0.92 -16.73 7.59
N ASN A 61 -1.24 -16.43 6.32
CA ASN A 61 -1.12 -17.39 5.23
C ASN A 61 0.34 -17.82 5.02
N PHE A 62 1.29 -16.89 5.18
CA PHE A 62 2.71 -17.18 5.11
C PHE A 62 3.18 -18.12 6.23
N LEU A 63 2.77 -17.84 7.48
CA LEU A 63 3.09 -18.70 8.64
C LEU A 63 2.53 -20.12 8.49
N LEU A 64 1.31 -20.25 7.96
CA LEU A 64 0.64 -21.54 7.74
C LEU A 64 1.21 -22.32 6.54
N SER A 65 1.73 -21.61 5.53
CA SER A 65 2.30 -22.19 4.32
C SER A 65 3.78 -22.60 4.45
N LYS A 66 4.35 -22.61 5.66
CA LYS A 66 5.76 -22.90 5.95
C LYS A 66 6.11 -24.38 5.69
N LYS A 67 6.02 -24.80 4.42
CA LYS A 67 6.65 -25.97 3.83
C LYS A 67 7.78 -25.42 2.96
N GLU A 68 8.99 -25.92 3.22
CA GLU A 68 10.26 -25.66 2.51
C GLU A 68 10.12 -24.99 1.14
N ASP A 69 10.61 -23.75 1.00
CA ASP A 69 11.67 -23.41 0.02
C ASP A 69 11.90 -21.89 -0.06
N SER A 70 13.13 -21.51 -0.42
CA SER A 70 13.55 -20.16 -0.83
C SER A 70 13.63 -19.06 0.26
N LYS A 71 14.84 -18.85 0.81
CA LYS A 71 15.21 -17.64 1.62
C LYS A 71 14.95 -16.32 0.87
N VAL A 72 14.96 -16.36 -0.46
CA VAL A 72 14.81 -15.19 -1.33
C VAL A 72 13.35 -14.72 -1.31
N ASP A 73 12.37 -15.63 -1.41
CA ASP A 73 10.95 -15.28 -1.37
C ASP A 73 10.50 -14.77 0.01
N LEU A 74 11.07 -15.32 1.08
CA LEU A 74 10.81 -14.87 2.45
C LEU A 74 11.09 -13.37 2.63
N LYS A 75 12.22 -12.88 2.13
CA LYS A 75 12.62 -11.47 2.27
C LYS A 75 11.62 -10.54 1.57
N TYR A 76 11.14 -10.92 0.39
CA TYR A 76 10.18 -10.11 -0.37
C TYR A 76 8.79 -10.11 0.25
N VAL A 77 8.32 -11.25 0.76
CA VAL A 77 7.02 -11.33 1.45
C VAL A 77 7.04 -10.49 2.73
N ILE A 78 8.13 -10.55 3.51
CA ILE A 78 8.26 -9.72 4.72
C ILE A 78 8.29 -8.23 4.35
N ALA A 79 9.12 -7.84 3.38
CA ALA A 79 9.20 -6.44 2.93
C ALA A 79 7.85 -5.93 2.41
N TYR A 80 7.06 -6.79 1.78
CA TYR A 80 5.71 -6.46 1.34
C TYR A 80 4.72 -6.29 2.51
N ILE A 81 4.75 -7.19 3.49
CA ILE A 81 3.95 -7.06 4.72
C ILE A 81 4.30 -5.75 5.44
N ASP A 82 5.59 -5.46 5.59
CA ASP A 82 6.07 -4.25 6.26
C ASP A 82 5.66 -2.98 5.49
N LEU A 83 5.65 -3.02 4.16
CA LEU A 83 5.15 -1.92 3.32
C LEU A 83 3.64 -1.69 3.55
N LEU A 84 2.84 -2.75 3.54
CA LEU A 84 1.39 -2.65 3.80
C LEU A 84 1.12 -2.13 5.21
N ASP A 85 1.83 -2.64 6.21
CA ASP A 85 1.70 -2.21 7.62
C ASP A 85 2.08 -0.74 7.79
N PHE A 86 3.22 -0.32 7.22
CA PHE A 86 3.68 1.06 7.29
C PHE A 86 2.69 2.02 6.65
N ILE A 87 2.23 1.73 5.42
CA ILE A 87 1.26 2.57 4.72
C ILE A 87 -0.07 2.58 5.47
N GLY A 88 -0.54 1.41 5.92
CA GLY A 88 -1.80 1.27 6.64
C GLY A 88 -1.84 2.11 7.91
N ILE A 89 -0.81 1.99 8.77
CA ILE A 89 -0.68 2.80 10.00
C ILE A 89 -0.61 4.28 9.65
N TRP A 90 0.22 4.65 8.68
CA TRP A 90 0.42 6.06 8.34
C TRP A 90 -0.87 6.72 7.84
N LEU A 91 -1.63 6.05 6.98
CA LEU A 91 -2.92 6.55 6.48
C LEU A 91 -3.96 6.71 7.59
N ILE A 92 -4.00 5.79 8.56
CA ILE A 92 -4.88 5.90 9.73
C ILE A 92 -4.46 7.07 10.61
N VAL A 93 -3.18 7.18 10.98
CA VAL A 93 -2.67 8.24 11.86
C VAL A 93 -2.90 9.61 11.24
N ASP A 94 -2.57 9.78 9.96
CA ASP A 94 -2.79 11.01 9.22
C ASP A 94 -4.28 11.32 9.04
N GLY A 95 -5.10 10.31 8.72
CA GLY A 95 -6.54 10.45 8.60
C GLY A 95 -7.19 10.86 9.92
N VAL A 96 -6.86 10.21 11.03
CA VAL A 96 -7.40 10.52 12.37
C VAL A 96 -6.93 11.88 12.85
N GLY A 97 -5.63 12.18 12.73
CA GLY A 97 -5.07 13.46 13.14
C GLY A 97 -5.74 14.63 12.42
N THR A 98 -6.05 14.46 11.14
CA THR A 98 -6.58 15.56 10.30
C THR A 98 -8.11 15.58 10.23
N ALA A 99 -8.80 14.43 10.32
CA ALA A 99 -10.27 14.37 10.27
C ALA A 99 -10.94 14.49 11.62
N VAL A 100 -10.38 13.83 12.65
CA VAL A 100 -11.02 13.70 13.97
C VAL A 100 -10.47 14.74 14.93
N MET A 101 -9.14 14.89 14.98
CA MET A 101 -8.49 15.82 15.90
C MET A 101 -8.38 17.24 15.34
N GLY A 102 -8.65 17.43 14.04
CA GLY A 102 -8.56 18.75 13.40
C GLY A 102 -7.15 19.33 13.40
N TYR A 103 -6.12 18.48 13.41
CA TYR A 103 -4.74 18.93 13.50
C TYR A 103 -4.32 19.65 12.21
N GLU A 104 -3.83 20.89 12.36
CA GLU A 104 -3.36 21.73 11.27
C GLU A 104 -1.84 21.86 11.32
N TYR A 105 -1.17 21.20 10.36
CA TYR A 105 0.26 21.40 10.16
C TYR A 105 0.54 22.74 9.44
N PRO A 106 1.74 23.32 9.59
CA PRO A 106 2.23 24.37 8.71
C PRO A 106 2.18 23.95 7.23
N ILE A 107 1.93 24.90 6.32
CA ILE A 107 1.69 24.61 4.89
C ILE A 107 2.82 23.79 4.24
N LEU A 108 4.08 24.10 4.57
CA LEU A 108 5.26 23.42 4.04
C LEU A 108 5.31 21.96 4.50
N ILE A 109 4.96 21.70 5.76
CA ILE A 109 4.91 20.34 6.32
C ILE A 109 3.77 19.56 5.66
N TRP A 110 2.61 20.19 5.44
CA TRP A 110 1.51 19.58 4.71
C TRP A 110 1.89 19.16 3.29
N GLN A 111 2.56 20.06 2.56
CA GLN A 111 3.00 19.80 1.19
C GLN A 111 4.05 18.67 1.15
N LEU A 112 4.97 18.64 2.11
CA LEU A 112 5.93 17.54 2.24
C LEU A 112 5.23 16.20 2.50
N ILE A 113 4.30 16.14 3.46
CA ILE A 113 3.53 14.93 3.78
C ILE A 113 2.77 14.44 2.54
N ARG A 114 2.11 15.35 1.82
CA ARG A 114 1.36 15.04 0.58
C ARG A 114 2.29 14.48 -0.50
N ALA A 115 3.47 15.08 -0.68
CA ALA A 115 4.47 14.65 -1.66
C ALA A 115 5.01 13.25 -1.34
N VAL A 116 5.42 13.00 -0.10
CA VAL A 116 5.88 11.67 0.32
C VAL A 116 4.78 10.63 0.12
N ARG A 117 3.52 10.99 0.43
CA ARG A 117 2.39 10.08 0.26
C ARG A 117 2.12 9.78 -1.21
N ALA A 118 2.30 10.73 -2.13
CA ALA A 118 2.21 10.47 -3.56
C ALA A 118 3.25 9.42 -4.01
N VAL A 119 4.49 9.58 -3.56
CA VAL A 119 5.59 8.65 -3.86
C VAL A 119 5.30 7.26 -3.31
N VAL A 120 4.73 7.18 -2.10
CA VAL A 120 4.38 5.92 -1.46
C VAL A 120 3.18 5.24 -2.14
N GLY A 121 2.17 6.00 -2.55
CA GLY A 121 1.06 5.49 -3.35
C GLY A 121 1.54 4.91 -4.68
N LEU A 122 2.46 5.60 -5.36
CA LEU A 122 3.12 5.10 -6.56
C LEU A 122 3.93 3.82 -6.29
N SER A 123 4.68 3.80 -5.18
CA SER A 123 5.47 2.64 -4.76
C SER A 123 4.59 1.42 -4.48
N LEU A 124 3.38 1.62 -3.94
CA LEU A 124 2.41 0.55 -3.73
C LEU A 124 1.86 0.04 -5.07
N ALA A 125 1.49 0.95 -5.99
CA ALA A 125 0.99 0.58 -7.31
C ALA A 125 2.04 -0.20 -8.12
N LEU A 126 3.30 0.24 -8.10
CA LEU A 126 4.40 -0.43 -8.80
C LEU A 126 4.90 -1.68 -8.07
N GLY A 127 4.90 -1.67 -6.74
CA GLY A 127 5.36 -2.78 -5.91
C GLY A 127 4.52 -4.03 -6.11
N VAL A 128 3.20 -3.88 -6.33
CA VAL A 128 2.30 -4.98 -6.72
C VAL A 128 2.76 -5.62 -8.04
N HIS A 129 3.22 -4.84 -9.01
CA HIS A 129 3.71 -5.35 -10.28
C HIS A 129 5.10 -6.00 -10.17
N LEU A 130 6.04 -5.38 -9.45
CA LEU A 130 7.41 -5.88 -9.33
C LEU A 130 7.50 -7.16 -8.49
N LEU A 131 6.77 -7.22 -7.37
CA LEU A 131 6.67 -8.44 -6.56
C LEU A 131 6.01 -9.56 -7.37
N TRP A 132 5.03 -9.25 -8.21
CA TRP A 132 4.41 -10.23 -9.09
C TRP A 132 5.36 -10.78 -10.16
N PHE A 133 6.03 -9.93 -10.93
CA PHE A 133 6.97 -10.37 -11.96
C PHE A 133 8.11 -11.21 -11.39
N LYS A 134 8.58 -10.88 -10.19
CA LYS A 134 9.71 -11.60 -9.58
C LYS A 134 9.29 -12.91 -8.90
N VAL A 135 8.06 -13.00 -8.41
CA VAL A 135 7.50 -14.23 -7.80
C VAL A 135 6.97 -15.19 -8.87
N PHE A 136 6.44 -14.70 -10.00
CA PHE A 136 5.92 -15.55 -11.08
C PHE A 136 6.92 -15.79 -12.23
N GLY A 137 7.81 -14.84 -12.52
CA GLY A 137 8.87 -15.02 -13.53
C GLY A 137 9.90 -16.08 -13.14
N THR A 138 10.08 -16.34 -11.84
CA THR A 138 10.89 -17.46 -11.34
C THR A 138 10.23 -18.82 -11.54
N MET A 139 8.91 -18.88 -11.77
CA MET A 139 8.20 -20.14 -12.04
C MET A 139 8.26 -20.55 -13.52
N GLU A 140 8.33 -19.60 -14.45
CA GLU A 140 8.50 -19.91 -15.88
C GLU A 140 9.97 -20.23 -16.22
N GLY A 141 10.94 -19.54 -15.61
CA GLY A 141 12.37 -19.80 -15.83
C GLY A 141 12.88 -21.14 -15.24
N GLY A 142 12.19 -21.69 -14.24
CA GLY A 142 12.54 -22.99 -13.64
C GLY A 142 12.05 -24.21 -14.43
N ALA A 143 11.06 -24.04 -15.31
CA ALA A 143 10.52 -25.10 -16.15
C ALA A 143 11.33 -25.29 -17.46
N ALA A 144 12.02 -24.25 -17.93
CA ALA A 144 12.81 -24.29 -19.17
C ALA A 144 14.21 -24.92 -19.03
N GLY A 145 14.65 -25.26 -17.81
CA GLY A 145 15.96 -25.88 -17.55
C GLY A 145 15.93 -27.40 -17.35
N ARG A 146 14.80 -28.05 -17.60
CA ARG A 146 14.62 -29.50 -17.48
C ARG A 146 13.91 -30.08 -18.71
N THR A 147 14.51 -29.91 -19.88
CA THR A 147 14.23 -30.72 -21.07
C THR A 147 15.52 -31.01 -21.78
#